data_AF-A0A081BR00-F1
#
_entry.id   AF-A0A081BR00-F1
#
_cell.length_a   1.000
_cell.length_b   1.000
_cell.length_c   1.000
_cell.angle_alpha   90.00
_cell.angle_beta   90.00
_cell.angle_gamma   90.00
#
_symmetry.space_group_name_H-M   'P 1'
#
loop_
_entity.id
_entity.type
_entity.pdbx_description
1 polymer ?
#
loop_
_entity_poly.entity_id
_entity_poly.type
_entity_poly.pdbx_seq_one_letter_code
_entity_poly.pdbx_strand_id
1 'polypeptide(L)'
;MKNVIWTLPEPLAFPFRVEMPVLACGAESKNTFCIALGALAFLSPNFGDLEQVENFQDFQGGVTAFQTLLDATPGVIAYDLHPEYLATKYAKTYGASVRIGVQHHHAHIAACIADNEVHQPVIGVAFDGSGYGNDGHIWGGEFMIADYRDFQRVGHFVYIPMPGGSAAIREPWRMAFAYLDHIYGDDAPHLDIEFAKTLDPRQQAILGNMMRQQVNAPLTSSVGRLFDAVSALLGICRYATYEGQAAIEMQANAEQYLQGLTTAETGIMSYEFDILEQQNAPYYLIQPHRLFAEIIADMQNATPIARIAARFHLTVAAMIATMCERLREHFRIGQVALSGGVFQNRLLREHAVRQLQQGGFEVLLPRRLPLHDGNISFGQAVIAAANINGA
;
A
#
# COMPACT_ATOMS: atom_id res chain seq x y z
N MET A 1 30.99 7.00 15.49
CA MET A 1 29.81 7.90 15.52
C MET A 1 30.02 8.95 14.45
N LYS A 2 29.21 8.95 13.39
CA LYS A 2 29.20 10.05 12.42
C LYS A 2 28.71 11.29 13.17
N ASN A 3 29.40 12.42 13.05
CA ASN A 3 28.90 13.70 13.54
C ASN A 3 27.76 14.15 12.61
N VAL A 4 26.55 13.62 12.84
CA VAL A 4 25.35 14.04 12.13
C VAL A 4 24.91 15.39 12.71
N ILE A 5 24.90 16.42 11.88
CA ILE A 5 24.34 17.72 12.24
C ILE A 5 22.84 17.65 11.97
N TRP A 6 22.04 17.71 13.04
CA TRP A 6 20.58 17.74 12.93
C TRP A 6 20.09 19.15 12.67
N THR A 7 19.18 19.29 11.72
CA THR A 7 18.48 20.54 11.44
C THR A 7 17.00 20.26 11.37
N LEU A 8 16.18 21.22 11.79
CA LEU A 8 14.74 21.13 11.67
C LEU A 8 14.34 21.45 10.22
N PRO A 9 13.53 20.59 9.58
CA PRO A 9 12.97 20.91 8.28
C PRO A 9 11.89 21.99 8.41
N GLU A 10 11.43 22.49 7.27
CA GLU A 10 10.25 23.36 7.23
C GLU A 10 9.06 22.62 7.85
N PRO A 11 8.39 23.21 8.86
CA PRO A 11 7.26 22.56 9.50
C PRO A 11 6.06 22.47 8.55
N LEU A 12 5.31 21.39 8.69
CA LEU A 12 4.03 21.22 8.04
C LEU A 12 2.91 21.84 8.89
N ALA A 13 1.93 22.43 8.23
CA ALA A 13 0.69 22.82 8.87
C ALA A 13 0.01 21.58 9.45
N PHE A 14 -0.47 21.67 10.69
CA PHE A 14 -1.11 20.55 11.38
C PHE A 14 -2.59 20.86 11.62
N PRO A 15 -3.52 19.92 11.37
CA PRO A 15 -4.96 20.19 11.41
C PRO A 15 -5.51 20.42 12.84
N PHE A 16 -4.66 20.26 13.85
CA PHE A 16 -5.00 20.41 15.26
C PHE A 16 -4.01 21.32 15.97
N ARG A 17 -4.43 21.91 17.09
CA ARG A 17 -3.50 22.45 18.08
C ARG A 17 -3.29 21.40 19.16
N VAL A 18 -2.06 20.96 19.36
CA VAL A 18 -1.69 20.01 20.43
C VAL A 18 -0.95 20.73 21.55
N GLU A 19 -1.49 20.65 22.76
CA GLU A 19 -0.85 21.19 23.97
C GLU A 19 0.25 20.27 24.49
N MET A 20 0.00 18.97 24.42
CA MET A 20 0.97 17.93 24.73
C MET A 20 1.64 17.48 23.43
N PRO A 21 2.98 17.56 23.31
CA PRO A 21 3.65 17.17 22.08
C PRO A 21 3.42 15.68 21.78
N VAL A 22 3.26 15.36 20.50
CA VAL A 22 3.04 13.99 20.01
C VAL A 22 4.27 13.54 19.24
N LEU A 23 4.85 12.40 19.61
CA LEU A 23 5.85 11.70 18.80
C LEU A 23 5.16 10.57 18.04
N ALA A 24 5.24 10.56 16.72
CA ALA A 24 4.79 9.45 15.90
C ALA A 24 6.00 8.74 15.29
N CYS A 25 6.11 7.44 15.51
CA CYS A 25 7.32 6.68 15.19
C CYS A 25 7.44 6.23 13.73
N GLY A 26 6.35 6.28 12.96
CA GLY A 26 6.33 5.85 11.57
C GLY A 26 6.16 4.33 11.38
N ALA A 27 6.49 3.88 10.16
CA ALA A 27 6.54 2.47 9.75
C ALA A 27 7.96 1.88 9.88
N GLU A 28 8.18 0.64 9.44
CA GLU A 28 9.52 0.02 9.46
C GLU A 28 10.39 0.43 8.26
N SER A 29 9.81 0.43 7.05
CA SER A 29 10.49 0.77 5.80
C SER A 29 10.29 2.24 5.45
N LYS A 30 11.29 2.84 4.79
CA LYS A 30 11.32 4.26 4.40
C LYS A 30 10.94 5.18 5.56
N ASN A 31 11.40 4.80 6.77
CA ASN A 31 10.91 5.34 8.01
C ASN A 31 11.18 6.85 8.12
N THR A 32 10.18 7.55 8.62
CA THR A 32 10.30 8.88 9.20
C THR A 32 9.63 8.85 10.56
N PHE A 33 10.05 9.69 11.51
CA PHE A 33 9.23 10.05 12.66
C PHE A 33 8.66 11.46 12.49
N CYS A 34 7.63 11.78 13.27
CA CYS A 34 7.04 13.11 13.28
C CYS A 34 6.88 13.60 14.72
N ILE A 35 7.26 14.84 15.01
CA ILE A 35 6.92 15.51 16.26
C ILE A 35 5.88 16.60 15.97
N ALA A 36 4.67 16.48 16.51
CA ALA A 36 3.66 17.52 16.47
C ALA A 36 3.69 18.36 17.75
N LEU A 37 3.71 19.69 17.59
CA LEU A 37 3.78 20.66 18.68
C LEU A 37 2.98 21.91 18.32
N GLY A 38 2.03 22.31 19.16
CA GLY A 38 1.14 23.42 18.83
C GLY A 38 0.35 23.12 17.56
N ALA A 39 0.39 23.99 16.57
CA ALA A 39 -0.30 23.82 15.28
C ALA A 39 0.63 23.38 14.14
N LEU A 40 1.81 22.85 14.48
CA LEU A 40 2.85 22.45 13.52
C LEU A 40 3.27 21.01 13.72
N ALA A 41 3.74 20.40 12.64
CA ALA A 41 4.32 19.07 12.63
C ALA A 41 5.70 19.07 11.95
N PHE A 42 6.67 18.45 12.60
CA PHE A 42 8.06 18.37 12.15
C PHE A 42 8.36 16.92 11.76
N LEU A 43 8.34 16.65 10.47
CA LEU A 43 8.67 15.34 9.91
C LEU A 43 10.19 15.18 9.82
N SER A 44 10.74 14.06 10.25
CA SER A 44 12.17 13.81 10.14
C SER A 44 12.62 13.55 8.69
N PRO A 45 13.94 13.60 8.42
CA PRO A 45 14.49 12.92 7.24
C PRO A 45 14.16 11.42 7.24
N ASN A 46 14.32 10.80 6.07
CA ASN A 46 14.12 9.37 5.89
C ASN A 46 15.30 8.56 6.45
N PHE A 47 15.02 7.62 7.36
CA PHE A 47 15.98 6.71 7.98
C PHE A 47 16.17 5.39 7.23
N GLY A 48 15.39 5.15 6.17
CA GLY A 48 15.43 3.91 5.41
C GLY A 48 14.70 2.78 6.13
N ASP A 49 15.26 1.59 6.05
CA ASP A 49 14.72 0.38 6.70
C ASP A 49 15.30 0.25 8.11
N LEU A 50 14.44 0.31 9.13
CA LEU A 50 14.87 0.24 10.53
C LEU A 50 15.40 -1.13 10.94
N GLU A 51 15.19 -2.21 10.17
CA GLU A 51 15.81 -3.51 10.45
C GLU A 51 17.35 -3.43 10.38
N GLN A 52 17.89 -2.43 9.68
CA GLN A 52 19.33 -2.14 9.71
C GLN A 52 19.70 -1.44 11.01
N VAL A 53 20.62 -2.04 11.76
CA VAL A 53 21.01 -1.57 13.11
C VAL A 53 21.48 -0.11 13.09
N GLU A 54 22.23 0.29 12.05
CA GLU A 54 22.69 1.66 11.88
C GLU A 54 21.53 2.63 11.71
N ASN A 55 20.52 2.27 10.89
CA ASN A 55 19.35 3.11 10.65
C ASN A 55 18.51 3.28 11.92
N PHE A 56 18.35 2.21 12.71
CA PHE A 56 17.63 2.29 13.98
C PHE A 56 18.36 3.14 15.03
N GLN A 57 19.69 3.06 15.10
CA GLN A 57 20.49 3.93 15.97
C GLN A 57 20.38 5.40 15.56
N ASP A 58 20.47 5.68 14.26
CA ASP A 58 20.32 7.02 13.71
C ASP A 58 18.90 7.57 13.98
N PHE A 59 17.87 6.73 13.87
CA PHE A 59 16.49 7.06 14.23
C PHE A 59 16.38 7.49 15.71
N GLN A 60 16.91 6.70 16.64
CA GLN A 60 16.87 7.01 18.08
C GLN A 60 17.62 8.32 18.40
N GLY A 61 18.77 8.53 17.77
CA GLY A 61 19.54 9.77 17.87
C GLY A 61 18.79 10.98 17.30
N GLY A 62 18.12 10.80 16.16
CA GLY A 62 17.30 11.81 15.51
C GLY A 62 16.11 12.25 16.37
N VAL A 63 15.38 11.31 16.98
CA VAL A 63 14.28 11.62 17.91
C VAL A 63 14.79 12.49 19.06
N THR A 64 15.89 12.07 19.70
CA THR A 64 16.49 12.81 20.83
C THR A 64 16.93 14.22 20.40
N ALA A 65 17.54 14.36 19.22
CA ALA A 65 17.97 15.65 18.69
C ALA A 65 16.79 16.57 18.38
N PHE A 66 15.73 16.07 17.73
CA PHE A 66 14.54 16.87 17.42
C PHE A 66 13.82 17.34 18.69
N GLN A 67 13.71 16.49 19.71
CA GLN A 67 13.18 16.88 21.02
C GLN A 67 13.95 18.06 21.62
N THR A 68 15.29 18.02 21.52
CA THR A 68 16.16 19.10 22.02
C THR A 68 15.98 20.38 21.22
N LEU A 69 15.99 20.29 19.89
CA LEU A 69 15.86 21.45 18.99
C LEU A 69 14.50 22.14 19.10
N LEU A 70 13.43 21.38 19.38
CA LEU A 70 12.07 21.88 19.52
C LEU A 70 11.70 22.28 20.94
N ASP A 71 12.58 22.05 21.92
CA ASP A 71 12.26 22.12 23.35
C ASP A 71 10.95 21.35 23.69
N ALA A 72 10.83 20.15 23.12
CA ALA A 72 9.62 19.35 23.16
C ALA A 72 9.85 18.03 23.89
N THR A 73 9.02 17.78 24.91
CA THR A 73 8.96 16.47 25.59
C THR A 73 7.62 15.81 25.27
N PRO A 74 7.58 14.87 24.31
CA PRO A 74 6.35 14.19 23.92
C PRO A 74 5.70 13.42 25.08
N GLY A 75 4.51 13.84 25.46
CA GLY A 75 3.68 13.11 26.43
C GLY A 75 2.78 12.06 25.78
N VAL A 76 2.62 12.14 24.45
CA VAL A 76 1.88 11.17 23.63
C VAL A 76 2.84 10.53 22.62
N ILE A 77 2.74 9.22 22.45
CA ILE A 77 3.46 8.49 21.40
C ILE A 77 2.50 7.65 20.54
N ALA A 78 2.65 7.75 19.23
CA ALA A 78 1.88 7.05 18.22
C ALA A 78 2.78 6.08 17.43
N TYR A 79 2.26 4.90 17.10
CA TYR A 79 3.04 3.84 16.45
C TYR A 79 2.14 2.90 15.64
N ASP A 80 2.73 2.15 14.71
CA ASP A 80 2.03 1.18 13.87
C ASP A 80 1.53 -0.02 14.70
N LEU A 81 0.37 -0.58 14.35
CA LEU A 81 -0.15 -1.79 15.01
C LEU A 81 0.73 -3.03 14.81
N HIS A 82 1.64 -3.04 13.84
CA HIS A 82 2.55 -4.16 13.61
C HIS A 82 3.41 -4.46 14.87
N PRO A 83 3.27 -5.63 15.50
CA PRO A 83 3.89 -5.90 16.81
C PRO A 83 5.42 -6.01 16.74
N GLU A 84 5.95 -6.46 15.60
CA GLU A 84 7.38 -6.74 15.45
C GLU A 84 8.22 -5.58 14.94
N TYR A 85 7.61 -4.47 14.51
CA TYR A 85 8.36 -3.29 14.04
C TYR A 85 9.25 -2.74 15.16
N LEU A 86 10.48 -2.36 14.80
CA LEU A 86 11.42 -1.74 15.72
C LEU A 86 10.92 -0.36 16.16
N ALA A 87 10.24 0.37 15.27
CA ALA A 87 9.53 1.61 15.61
C ALA A 87 8.46 1.36 16.70
N THR A 88 7.68 0.28 16.57
CA THR A 88 6.64 -0.11 17.54
C THR A 88 7.26 -0.55 18.88
N LYS A 89 8.33 -1.33 18.84
CA LYS A 89 9.06 -1.77 20.05
C LYS A 89 9.67 -0.57 20.78
N TYR A 90 10.28 0.37 20.04
CA TYR A 90 10.75 1.64 20.59
C TYR A 90 9.61 2.39 21.29
N ALA A 91 8.47 2.56 20.61
CA ALA A 91 7.33 3.29 21.15
C ALA A 91 6.78 2.70 22.46
N LYS A 92 6.76 1.37 22.56
CA LYS A 92 6.32 0.66 23.78
C LYS A 92 7.23 0.94 24.97
N THR A 93 8.54 1.08 24.75
CA THR A 93 9.53 1.37 25.80
C THR A 93 9.70 2.86 26.11
N TYR A 94 9.20 3.75 25.24
CA TYR A 94 9.33 5.19 25.40
C TYR A 94 8.54 5.70 26.60
N GLY A 95 9.06 6.72 27.31
CA GLY A 95 8.50 7.25 28.56
C GLY A 95 7.24 8.13 28.44
N ALA A 96 6.43 7.98 27.39
CA ALA A 96 5.21 8.77 27.21
C ALA A 96 4.08 8.32 28.14
N SER A 97 3.24 9.28 28.55
CA SER A 97 2.05 9.03 29.38
C SER A 97 0.93 8.36 28.59
N VAL A 98 0.78 8.71 27.31
CA VAL A 98 -0.26 8.16 26.42
C VAL A 98 0.40 7.44 25.25
N ARG A 99 -0.11 6.25 24.92
CA ARG A 99 0.35 5.40 23.82
C ARG A 99 -0.83 5.08 22.89
N ILE A 100 -0.71 5.39 21.61
CA ILE A 100 -1.77 5.20 20.62
C ILE A 100 -1.25 4.32 19.48
N GLY A 101 -1.80 3.11 19.37
CA GLY A 101 -1.58 2.25 18.22
C GLY A 101 -2.46 2.71 17.05
N VAL A 102 -1.88 2.83 15.87
CA VAL A 102 -2.54 3.35 14.67
C VAL A 102 -2.41 2.36 13.53
N GLN A 103 -3.53 2.09 12.85
CA GLN A 103 -3.54 1.17 11.72
C GLN A 103 -2.82 1.79 10.51
N HIS A 104 -1.96 0.99 9.87
CA HIS A 104 -1.05 1.42 8.81
C HIS A 104 -1.75 2.16 7.64
N HIS A 105 -2.82 1.57 7.11
CA HIS A 105 -3.52 2.10 5.96
C HIS A 105 -4.40 3.32 6.32
N HIS A 106 -4.94 3.36 7.54
CA HIS A 106 -5.59 4.54 8.10
C HIS A 106 -4.61 5.69 8.22
N ALA A 107 -3.37 5.44 8.67
CA ALA A 107 -2.32 6.45 8.70
C ALA A 107 -2.00 6.99 7.28
N HIS A 108 -1.92 6.13 6.26
CA HIS A 108 -1.76 6.56 4.86
C HIS A 108 -2.88 7.53 4.43
N ILE A 109 -4.13 7.22 4.73
CA ILE A 109 -5.29 8.05 4.36
C ILE A 109 -5.35 9.34 5.19
N ALA A 110 -5.15 9.24 6.50
CA ALA A 110 -5.13 10.40 7.41
C ALA A 110 -4.04 11.40 7.03
N ALA A 111 -2.86 10.92 6.64
CA ALA A 111 -1.79 11.77 6.13
C ALA A 111 -2.22 12.52 4.86
N CYS A 112 -2.85 11.80 3.91
CA CYS A 112 -3.31 12.39 2.64
C CYS A 112 -4.38 13.47 2.85
N ILE A 113 -5.41 13.20 3.65
CA ILE A 113 -6.50 14.16 3.87
C ILE A 113 -6.05 15.35 4.72
N ALA A 114 -5.14 15.16 5.69
CA ALA A 114 -4.53 16.26 6.45
C ALA A 114 -3.68 17.16 5.56
N ASP A 115 -2.88 16.58 4.65
CA ASP A 115 -2.06 17.36 3.72
C ASP A 115 -2.90 18.15 2.70
N ASN A 116 -4.15 17.72 2.48
CA ASN A 116 -5.13 18.43 1.66
C ASN A 116 -6.10 19.32 2.45
N GLU A 117 -5.96 19.40 3.78
CA GLU A 117 -6.83 20.20 4.67
C GLU A 117 -8.32 19.77 4.60
N VAL A 118 -8.56 18.47 4.40
CA VAL A 118 -9.91 17.89 4.31
C VAL A 118 -10.32 17.33 5.66
N HIS A 119 -11.40 17.86 6.22
CA HIS A 119 -11.88 17.49 7.56
C HIS A 119 -13.10 16.54 7.55
N GLN A 120 -13.69 16.29 6.38
CA GLN A 120 -14.84 15.41 6.23
C GLN A 120 -14.39 13.97 5.94
N PRO A 121 -15.21 12.95 6.25
CA PRO A 121 -14.92 11.58 5.86
C PRO A 121 -14.78 11.42 4.35
N VAL A 122 -13.81 10.61 3.93
CA VAL A 122 -13.51 10.34 2.51
C VAL A 122 -13.62 8.84 2.20
N ILE A 123 -13.71 8.51 0.91
CA ILE A 123 -13.38 7.16 0.44
C ILE A 123 -11.85 7.09 0.35
N GLY A 124 -11.22 6.35 1.25
CA GLY A 124 -9.79 6.06 1.21
C GLY A 124 -9.48 4.82 0.39
N VAL A 125 -8.56 4.94 -0.56
CA VAL A 125 -7.99 3.83 -1.32
C VAL A 125 -6.52 3.72 -0.94
N ALA A 126 -6.18 2.68 -0.16
CA ALA A 126 -4.85 2.48 0.40
C ALA A 126 -4.21 1.24 -0.25
N PHE A 127 -3.42 1.45 -1.31
CA PHE A 127 -2.78 0.39 -2.06
C PHE A 127 -1.28 0.37 -1.79
N ASP A 128 -0.79 -0.75 -1.24
CA ASP A 128 0.57 -0.87 -0.75
C ASP A 128 1.15 -2.27 -0.96
N GLY A 129 2.42 -2.45 -0.63
CA GLY A 129 3.11 -3.73 -0.60
C GLY A 129 2.71 -4.58 0.61
N SER A 130 2.75 -4.02 1.81
CA SER A 130 2.42 -4.74 3.04
C SER A 130 2.15 -3.77 4.19
N GLY A 131 1.00 -3.91 4.83
CA GLY A 131 0.74 -3.31 6.14
C GLY A 131 -0.03 -4.28 7.04
N TYR A 132 0.13 -4.13 8.35
CA TYR A 132 -0.51 -5.01 9.33
C TYR A 132 -2.02 -4.76 9.39
N GLY A 133 -2.81 -5.78 9.09
CA GLY A 133 -4.26 -5.75 9.19
C GLY A 133 -4.77 -5.96 10.60
N ASN A 134 -5.93 -5.39 10.91
CA ASN A 134 -6.58 -5.59 12.22
C ASN A 134 -7.01 -7.04 12.47
N ASP A 135 -7.11 -7.84 11.41
CA ASP A 135 -7.42 -9.28 11.42
C ASP A 135 -6.15 -10.16 11.42
N GLY A 136 -4.96 -9.56 11.55
CA GLY A 136 -3.68 -10.27 11.54
C GLY A 136 -3.17 -10.67 10.16
N HIS A 137 -3.90 -10.33 9.09
CA HIS A 137 -3.47 -10.56 7.71
C HIS A 137 -2.66 -9.39 7.16
N ILE A 138 -2.00 -9.60 6.01
CA ILE A 138 -1.22 -8.56 5.35
C ILE A 138 -2.13 -7.78 4.41
N TRP A 139 -2.45 -6.55 4.76
CA TRP A 139 -3.22 -5.64 3.92
C TRP A 139 -2.33 -4.93 2.89
N GLY A 140 -2.96 -4.37 1.87
CA GLY A 140 -2.29 -3.58 0.82
C GLY A 140 -3.15 -3.32 -0.41
N GLY A 141 -4.46 -3.54 -0.32
CA GLY A 141 -5.40 -3.37 -1.42
C GLY A 141 -6.75 -2.93 -0.89
N GLU A 142 -6.75 -1.93 -0.01
CA GLU A 142 -7.87 -1.64 0.88
C GLU A 142 -8.70 -0.45 0.41
N PHE A 143 -10.02 -0.57 0.56
CA PHE A 143 -10.98 0.50 0.46
C PHE A 143 -11.60 0.74 1.83
N MET A 144 -11.62 1.99 2.26
CA MET A 144 -12.16 2.38 3.57
C MET A 144 -12.95 3.67 3.49
N ILE A 145 -13.90 3.86 4.41
CA ILE A 145 -14.42 5.19 4.75
C ILE A 145 -13.63 5.66 5.95
N ALA A 146 -12.92 6.78 5.84
CA ALA A 146 -11.99 7.21 6.88
C ALA A 146 -12.04 8.72 7.11
N ASP A 147 -11.82 9.10 8.37
CA ASP A 147 -11.51 10.46 8.79
C ASP A 147 -10.24 10.47 9.67
N TYR A 148 -10.01 11.54 10.42
CA TYR A 148 -8.84 11.63 11.31
C TYR A 148 -8.89 10.72 12.53
N ARG A 149 -10.05 10.24 12.96
CA ARG A 149 -10.23 9.48 14.20
C ARG A 149 -10.43 8.00 13.93
N ASP A 150 -11.27 7.67 12.95
CA ASP A 150 -11.70 6.30 12.72
C ASP A 150 -11.72 5.96 11.23
N PHE A 151 -11.78 4.66 10.96
CA PHE A 151 -11.97 4.13 9.62
C PHE A 151 -12.83 2.86 9.64
N GLN A 152 -13.64 2.71 8.60
CA GLN A 152 -14.37 1.49 8.31
C GLN A 152 -13.78 0.86 7.05
N ARG A 153 -13.22 -0.35 7.15
CA ARG A 153 -12.84 -1.15 5.97
C ARG A 153 -14.12 -1.62 5.27
N VAL A 154 -14.29 -1.26 4.00
CA VAL A 154 -15.52 -1.50 3.21
C VAL A 154 -15.25 -2.26 1.90
N GLY A 155 -14.00 -2.60 1.64
CA GLY A 155 -13.68 -3.56 0.59
C GLY A 155 -12.19 -3.78 0.43
N HIS A 156 -11.83 -4.86 -0.24
CA HIS A 156 -10.44 -5.17 -0.54
C HIS A 156 -10.32 -6.22 -1.67
N PHE A 157 -9.10 -6.46 -2.12
CA PHE A 157 -8.79 -7.64 -2.95
C PHE A 157 -8.92 -8.92 -2.12
N VAL A 158 -9.46 -9.98 -2.71
CA VAL A 158 -9.54 -11.29 -2.04
C VAL A 158 -8.18 -11.71 -1.48
N TYR A 159 -8.20 -12.37 -0.33
CA TYR A 159 -6.98 -12.85 0.29
C TYR A 159 -6.34 -13.98 -0.51
N ILE A 160 -5.06 -13.82 -0.83
CA ILE A 160 -4.21 -14.80 -1.50
C ILE A 160 -3.11 -15.23 -0.53
N PRO A 161 -2.79 -16.53 -0.40
CA PRO A 161 -1.66 -16.97 0.40
C PRO A 161 -0.33 -16.47 -0.20
N MET A 162 0.60 -16.04 0.66
CA MET A 162 1.93 -15.58 0.29
C MET A 162 2.98 -16.64 0.69
N PRO A 163 3.19 -17.71 -0.11
CA PRO A 163 4.00 -18.85 0.31
C PRO A 163 5.48 -18.47 0.45
N GLY A 164 6.01 -18.63 1.65
CA GLY A 164 7.36 -18.22 2.04
C GLY A 164 7.42 -16.85 2.73
N GLY A 165 6.28 -16.20 2.98
CA GLY A 165 6.23 -14.88 3.63
C GLY A 165 7.08 -13.88 2.85
N SER A 166 8.03 -13.22 3.52
CA SER A 166 8.93 -12.23 2.91
C SER A 166 9.76 -12.78 1.74
N ALA A 167 9.92 -14.11 1.61
CA ALA A 167 10.56 -14.70 0.43
C ALA A 167 9.79 -14.37 -0.86
N ALA A 168 8.46 -14.27 -0.81
CA ALA A 168 7.64 -13.94 -1.98
C ALA A 168 7.86 -12.50 -2.50
N ILE A 169 8.42 -11.61 -1.67
CA ILE A 169 8.81 -10.24 -2.09
C ILE A 169 10.06 -10.29 -2.97
N ARG A 170 11.04 -11.15 -2.64
CA ARG A 170 12.28 -11.34 -3.42
C ARG A 170 12.11 -12.32 -4.58
N GLU A 171 11.10 -13.18 -4.48
CA GLU A 171 10.77 -14.19 -5.48
C GLU A 171 9.32 -14.02 -5.99
N PRO A 172 9.01 -12.94 -6.74
CA PRO A 172 7.68 -12.67 -7.30
C PRO A 172 6.98 -13.86 -7.98
N TRP A 173 7.74 -14.80 -8.56
CA TRP A 173 7.20 -16.02 -9.16
C TRP A 173 6.37 -16.86 -8.18
N ARG A 174 6.63 -16.77 -6.86
CA ARG A 174 5.84 -17.43 -5.83
C ARG A 174 4.43 -16.88 -5.76
N MET A 175 4.27 -15.56 -5.91
CA MET A 175 2.95 -14.93 -5.96
C MET A 175 2.22 -15.30 -7.25
N ALA A 176 2.91 -15.33 -8.39
CA ALA A 176 2.32 -15.80 -9.64
C ALA A 176 1.75 -17.23 -9.49
N PHE A 177 2.52 -18.15 -8.91
CA PHE A 177 2.05 -19.50 -8.60
C PHE A 177 0.84 -19.48 -7.65
N ALA A 178 0.88 -18.69 -6.57
CA ALA A 178 -0.22 -18.61 -5.60
C ALA A 178 -1.54 -18.11 -6.21
N TYR A 179 -1.49 -17.13 -7.11
CA TYR A 179 -2.67 -16.66 -7.83
C TYR A 179 -3.21 -17.72 -8.80
N LEU A 180 -2.34 -18.41 -9.54
CA LEU A 180 -2.77 -19.48 -10.44
C LEU A 180 -3.39 -20.66 -9.67
N ASP A 181 -2.77 -21.09 -8.56
CA ASP A 181 -3.29 -22.14 -7.69
C ASP A 181 -4.64 -21.74 -7.07
N HIS A 182 -4.80 -20.48 -6.63
CA HIS A 182 -6.07 -19.98 -6.11
C HIS A 182 -7.21 -20.03 -7.13
N ILE A 183 -6.92 -19.74 -8.41
CA ILE A 183 -7.93 -19.61 -9.47
C ILE A 183 -8.21 -20.95 -10.16
N TYR A 184 -7.18 -21.76 -10.41
CA TYR A 184 -7.26 -22.98 -11.21
C TYR A 184 -7.03 -24.26 -10.42
N GLY A 185 -6.58 -24.17 -9.15
CA GLY A 185 -6.27 -25.34 -8.34
C GLY A 185 -5.27 -26.28 -9.01
N ASP A 186 -5.64 -27.57 -9.08
CA ASP A 186 -4.81 -28.62 -9.68
C ASP A 186 -4.56 -28.42 -11.19
N ASP A 187 -5.35 -27.57 -11.87
CA ASP A 187 -5.15 -27.26 -13.29
C ASP A 187 -4.08 -26.18 -13.52
N ALA A 188 -3.62 -25.47 -12.48
CA ALA A 188 -2.65 -24.38 -12.61
C ALA A 188 -1.34 -24.78 -13.32
N PRO A 189 -0.72 -25.96 -13.05
CA PRO A 189 0.48 -26.42 -13.75
C PRO A 189 0.23 -26.82 -15.22
N HIS A 190 -1.02 -27.05 -15.60
CA HIS A 190 -1.42 -27.55 -16.92
C HIS A 190 -1.80 -26.44 -17.91
N LEU A 191 -1.76 -25.19 -17.47
CA LEU A 191 -1.98 -24.03 -18.33
C LEU A 191 -0.94 -23.96 -19.45
N ASP A 192 -1.39 -23.73 -20.68
CA ASP A 192 -0.53 -23.63 -21.86
C ASP A 192 0.17 -22.26 -21.95
N ILE A 193 1.04 -21.97 -20.97
CA ILE A 193 1.83 -20.74 -20.88
C ILE A 193 3.26 -21.08 -20.44
N GLU A 194 4.24 -20.29 -20.91
CA GLU A 194 5.67 -20.51 -20.60
C GLU A 194 5.97 -20.53 -19.09
N PHE A 195 5.25 -19.71 -18.32
CA PHE A 195 5.40 -19.69 -16.86
C PHE A 195 5.12 -21.07 -16.24
N ALA A 196 3.97 -21.68 -16.54
CA ALA A 196 3.58 -22.98 -16.01
C ALA A 196 4.51 -24.11 -16.48
N LYS A 197 4.92 -24.08 -17.76
CA LYS A 197 5.83 -25.07 -18.36
C LYS A 197 7.24 -25.06 -17.76
N THR A 198 7.70 -23.92 -17.24
CA THR A 198 9.07 -23.74 -16.73
C THR A 198 9.19 -23.85 -15.21
N LEU A 199 8.09 -24.04 -14.49
CA LEU A 199 8.11 -24.22 -13.04
C LEU A 199 8.54 -25.64 -12.67
N ASP A 200 9.47 -25.77 -11.73
CA ASP A 200 9.90 -27.07 -11.20
C ASP A 200 8.73 -27.75 -10.44
N PRO A 201 8.28 -28.95 -10.83
CA PRO A 201 7.20 -29.68 -10.16
C PRO A 201 7.44 -29.88 -8.66
N ARG A 202 8.70 -30.00 -8.22
CA ARG A 202 9.02 -30.12 -6.79
C ARG A 202 8.74 -28.81 -6.05
N GLN A 203 9.12 -27.68 -6.63
CA GLN A 203 8.83 -26.37 -6.07
C GLN A 203 7.33 -26.12 -6.00
N GLN A 204 6.59 -26.45 -7.06
CA GLN A 204 5.12 -26.35 -7.08
C GLN A 204 4.48 -27.17 -5.94
N ALA A 205 4.89 -28.44 -5.77
CA ALA A 205 4.37 -29.29 -4.71
C ALA A 205 4.66 -28.73 -3.31
N ILE A 206 5.86 -28.18 -3.10
CA ILE A 206 6.24 -27.54 -1.83
C ILE A 206 5.35 -26.32 -1.57
N LEU A 207 5.23 -25.39 -2.52
CA LEU A 207 4.42 -24.18 -2.34
C LEU A 207 2.94 -24.52 -2.16
N GLY A 208 2.39 -25.43 -2.97
CA GLY A 208 1.01 -25.91 -2.82
C GLY A 208 0.74 -26.48 -1.44
N ASN A 209 1.68 -27.28 -0.89
CA ASN A 209 1.54 -27.81 0.46
C ASN A 209 1.63 -26.72 1.53
N MET A 210 2.54 -25.75 1.39
CA MET A 210 2.63 -24.60 2.30
C MET A 210 1.31 -23.82 2.36
N MET A 211 0.69 -23.57 1.19
CA MET A 211 -0.57 -22.84 1.10
C MET A 211 -1.74 -23.64 1.68
N ARG A 212 -1.89 -24.91 1.31
CA ARG A 212 -2.97 -25.79 1.83
C ARG A 212 -2.89 -26.01 3.34
N GLN A 213 -1.68 -26.12 3.89
CA GLN A 213 -1.47 -26.29 5.32
C GLN A 213 -1.37 -24.98 6.09
N GLN A 214 -1.39 -23.82 5.40
CA GLN A 214 -1.20 -22.50 5.98
C GLN A 214 0.10 -22.35 6.79
N VAL A 215 1.16 -23.06 6.37
CA VAL A 215 2.48 -23.04 7.01
C VAL A 215 3.38 -22.08 6.26
N ASN A 216 3.81 -21.02 6.93
CA ASN A 216 4.65 -19.97 6.35
C ASN A 216 4.05 -19.40 5.04
N ALA A 217 2.72 -19.27 5.01
CA ALA A 217 1.96 -18.76 3.89
C ALA A 217 0.88 -17.78 4.39
N PRO A 218 1.27 -16.64 5.00
CA PRO A 218 0.30 -15.66 5.49
C PRO A 218 -0.59 -15.17 4.35
N LEU A 219 -1.84 -14.86 4.66
CA LEU A 219 -2.77 -14.31 3.68
C LEU A 219 -2.50 -12.82 3.43
N THR A 220 -2.65 -12.39 2.18
CA THR A 220 -2.49 -11.00 1.77
C THR A 220 -3.54 -10.53 0.79
N SER A 221 -4.00 -9.28 0.95
CA SER A 221 -4.85 -8.54 0.00
C SER A 221 -4.04 -7.50 -0.78
N SER A 222 -2.71 -7.61 -0.78
CA SER A 222 -1.79 -6.61 -1.30
C SER A 222 -1.85 -6.45 -2.82
N VAL A 223 -2.06 -5.21 -3.27
CA VAL A 223 -1.93 -4.84 -4.67
C VAL A 223 -0.48 -4.87 -5.11
N GLY A 224 0.48 -4.54 -4.23
CA GLY A 224 1.90 -4.74 -4.54
C GLY A 224 2.22 -6.19 -4.90
N ARG A 225 1.66 -7.15 -4.15
CA ARG A 225 1.82 -8.59 -4.45
C ARG A 225 1.06 -9.05 -5.70
N LEU A 226 -0.05 -8.40 -6.04
CA LEU A 226 -0.73 -8.59 -7.33
C LEU A 226 0.16 -8.14 -8.50
N PHE A 227 0.82 -6.98 -8.39
CA PHE A 227 1.78 -6.51 -9.39
C PHE A 227 2.97 -7.47 -9.52
N ASP A 228 3.51 -7.96 -8.41
CA ASP A 228 4.58 -8.96 -8.41
C ASP A 228 4.15 -10.25 -9.14
N ALA A 229 2.94 -10.73 -8.86
CA ALA A 229 2.37 -11.92 -9.52
C ALA A 229 2.27 -11.75 -11.04
N VAL A 230 1.68 -10.65 -11.50
CA VAL A 230 1.50 -10.42 -12.94
C VAL A 230 2.84 -10.16 -13.62
N SER A 231 3.74 -9.39 -13.01
CA SER A 231 5.09 -9.15 -13.55
C SER A 231 5.88 -10.46 -13.73
N ALA A 232 5.83 -11.37 -12.75
CA ALA A 232 6.48 -12.67 -12.84
C ALA A 232 5.80 -13.61 -13.85
N LEU A 233 4.48 -13.60 -13.93
CA LEU A 233 3.69 -14.37 -14.90
C LEU A 233 4.06 -13.99 -16.34
N LEU A 234 4.25 -12.69 -16.59
CA LEU A 234 4.68 -12.15 -17.88
C LEU A 234 6.19 -12.34 -18.17
N GLY A 235 6.94 -12.90 -17.22
CA GLY A 235 8.39 -13.09 -17.36
C GLY A 235 9.21 -11.80 -17.26
N ILE A 236 8.63 -10.71 -16.76
CA ILE A 236 9.31 -9.41 -16.59
C ILE A 236 10.29 -9.51 -15.41
N CYS A 237 9.77 -9.84 -14.22
CA CYS A 237 10.59 -9.96 -13.02
C CYS A 237 10.19 -11.21 -12.23
N ARG A 238 11.01 -12.27 -12.31
CA ARG A 238 10.84 -13.48 -11.48
C ARG A 238 11.53 -13.37 -10.13
N TYR A 239 12.64 -12.64 -10.06
CA TYR A 239 13.47 -12.45 -8.87
C TYR A 239 13.80 -10.97 -8.72
N ALA A 240 13.47 -10.41 -7.57
CA ALA A 240 13.70 -9.02 -7.24
C ALA A 240 14.93 -8.86 -6.34
N THR A 241 15.75 -7.85 -6.63
CA THR A 241 16.94 -7.45 -5.86
C THR A 241 16.66 -6.27 -4.94
N TYR A 242 15.56 -5.56 -5.15
CA TYR A 242 15.08 -4.48 -4.30
C TYR A 242 13.55 -4.43 -4.25
N GLU A 243 13.02 -3.78 -3.22
CA GLU A 243 11.58 -3.65 -2.99
C GLU A 243 10.89 -2.91 -4.16
N GLY A 244 9.83 -3.49 -4.70
CA GLY A 244 9.01 -2.88 -5.76
C GLY A 244 9.57 -3.03 -7.18
N GLN A 245 10.72 -3.70 -7.37
CA GLN A 245 11.34 -3.87 -8.69
C GLN A 245 10.37 -4.42 -9.75
N ALA A 246 9.61 -5.47 -9.42
CA ALA A 246 8.71 -6.12 -10.37
C ALA A 246 7.60 -5.18 -10.86
N ALA A 247 7.05 -4.34 -9.97
CA ALA A 247 6.06 -3.32 -10.31
C ALA A 247 6.66 -2.19 -11.15
N ILE A 248 7.87 -1.73 -10.82
CA ILE A 248 8.59 -0.65 -11.52
C ILE A 248 8.93 -1.08 -12.96
N GLU A 249 9.49 -2.27 -13.14
CA GLU A 249 9.83 -2.79 -14.47
C GLU A 249 8.59 -3.03 -15.33
N MET A 250 7.49 -3.51 -14.73
CA MET A 250 6.23 -3.69 -15.44
C MET A 250 5.62 -2.34 -15.87
N GLN A 251 5.72 -1.29 -15.03
CA GLN A 251 5.31 0.06 -15.42
C GLN A 251 6.15 0.57 -16.59
N ALA A 252 7.47 0.43 -16.55
CA ALA A 252 8.36 0.90 -17.61
C ALA A 252 8.03 0.23 -18.96
N ASN A 253 7.79 -1.09 -18.96
CA ASN A 253 7.35 -1.82 -20.14
C ASN A 253 6.02 -1.28 -20.69
N ALA A 254 5.03 -1.09 -19.84
CA ALA A 254 3.72 -0.57 -20.23
C ALA A 254 3.80 0.86 -20.79
N GLU A 255 4.55 1.75 -20.14
CA GLU A 255 4.71 3.15 -20.57
C GLU A 255 5.42 3.25 -21.93
N GLN A 256 6.48 2.47 -22.14
CA GLN A 256 7.19 2.44 -23.40
C GLN A 256 6.27 1.98 -24.56
N TYR A 257 5.43 0.98 -24.30
CA TYR A 257 4.45 0.51 -25.29
C TYR A 257 3.44 1.60 -25.63
N LEU A 258 2.85 2.25 -24.62
CA LEU A 258 1.84 3.29 -24.81
C LEU A 258 2.38 4.52 -25.57
N GLN A 259 3.64 4.91 -25.33
CA GLN A 259 4.28 6.02 -26.05
C GLN A 259 4.51 5.72 -27.55
N GLY A 260 4.65 4.44 -27.91
CA GLY A 260 4.87 4.01 -29.28
C GLY A 260 3.60 3.89 -30.13
N LEU A 261 2.41 4.05 -29.54
CA LEU A 261 1.15 3.88 -30.25
C LEU A 261 0.80 5.12 -31.07
N THR A 262 0.31 4.88 -32.29
CA THR A 262 -0.32 5.92 -33.10
C THR A 262 -1.73 6.22 -32.59
N THR A 263 -2.29 7.38 -32.97
CA THR A 263 -3.66 7.80 -32.58
C THR A 263 -4.76 6.84 -33.05
N ALA A 264 -4.48 5.97 -34.01
CA ALA A 264 -5.40 4.92 -34.48
C ALA A 264 -5.36 3.65 -33.61
N GLU A 265 -4.32 3.47 -32.80
CA GLU A 265 -4.07 2.29 -31.96
C GLU A 265 -4.43 2.52 -30.48
N THR A 266 -4.97 3.70 -30.12
CA THR A 266 -5.25 4.13 -28.74
C THR A 266 -6.43 3.42 -28.06
N GLY A 267 -7.03 2.41 -28.68
CA GLY A 267 -8.21 1.67 -28.18
C GLY A 267 -7.88 0.55 -27.18
N ILE A 268 -6.86 0.70 -26.33
CA ILE A 268 -6.52 -0.33 -25.34
C ILE A 268 -7.55 -0.28 -24.21
N MET A 269 -8.29 -1.38 -24.07
CA MET A 269 -9.30 -1.56 -23.03
C MET A 269 -8.72 -2.34 -21.84
N SER A 270 -9.25 -2.05 -20.64
CA SER A 270 -9.03 -2.90 -19.47
C SER A 270 -9.53 -4.33 -19.71
N TYR A 271 -9.04 -5.27 -18.90
CA TYR A 271 -9.62 -6.59 -18.74
C TYR A 271 -10.94 -6.51 -17.96
N GLU A 272 -11.77 -7.54 -18.08
CA GLU A 272 -12.91 -7.74 -17.19
C GLU A 272 -12.46 -8.18 -15.79
N PHE A 273 -13.27 -7.84 -14.80
CA PHE A 273 -13.08 -8.20 -13.41
C PHE A 273 -14.42 -8.27 -12.68
N ASP A 274 -14.46 -9.05 -11.60
CA ASP A 274 -15.65 -9.18 -10.77
C ASP A 274 -15.44 -8.48 -9.41
N ILE A 275 -16.49 -7.82 -8.93
CA ILE A 275 -16.57 -7.27 -7.58
C ILE A 275 -17.78 -7.90 -6.90
N LEU A 276 -17.53 -8.71 -5.88
CA LEU A 276 -18.56 -9.41 -5.11
C LEU A 276 -18.98 -8.57 -3.91
N GLU A 277 -20.26 -8.27 -3.80
CA GLU A 277 -20.85 -7.70 -2.58
C GLU A 277 -21.07 -8.81 -1.55
N GLN A 278 -20.59 -8.58 -0.32
CA GLN A 278 -20.74 -9.50 0.81
C GLN A 278 -22.07 -9.24 1.53
N GLN A 279 -22.54 -10.24 2.28
CA GLN A 279 -23.82 -10.18 3.00
C GLN A 279 -23.90 -9.04 4.03
N ASN A 280 -22.75 -8.64 4.61
CA ASN A 280 -22.63 -7.49 5.51
C ASN A 280 -22.36 -6.20 4.73
N ALA A 281 -23.24 -5.88 3.77
CA ALA A 281 -23.09 -4.73 2.89
C ALA A 281 -23.07 -3.39 3.64
N PRO A 282 -22.32 -2.38 3.16
CA PRO A 282 -21.51 -2.37 1.94
C PRO A 282 -20.09 -2.88 2.20
N TYR A 283 -19.82 -4.15 1.86
CA TYR A 283 -18.49 -4.73 1.93
C TYR A 283 -18.22 -5.50 0.65
N TYR A 284 -17.15 -5.13 -0.06
CA TYR A 284 -16.90 -5.63 -1.42
C TYR A 284 -15.56 -6.34 -1.55
N LEU A 285 -15.52 -7.43 -2.33
CA LEU A 285 -14.32 -8.17 -2.65
C LEU A 285 -14.01 -8.13 -4.15
N ILE A 286 -12.83 -7.64 -4.50
CA ILE A 286 -12.32 -7.71 -5.89
C ILE A 286 -11.79 -9.12 -6.14
N GLN A 287 -12.23 -9.74 -7.22
CA GLN A 287 -11.87 -11.09 -7.63
C GLN A 287 -10.87 -11.09 -8.79
N PRO A 288 -9.79 -11.89 -8.73
CA PRO A 288 -8.77 -11.92 -9.77
C PRO A 288 -9.13 -12.83 -10.95
N HIS A 289 -10.17 -13.66 -10.83
CA HIS A 289 -10.49 -14.75 -11.76
C HIS A 289 -10.55 -14.32 -13.24
N ARG A 290 -11.40 -13.35 -13.59
CA ARG A 290 -11.52 -12.87 -14.99
C ARG A 290 -10.27 -12.17 -15.48
N LEU A 291 -9.65 -11.36 -14.63
CA LEU A 291 -8.40 -10.66 -14.96
C LEU A 291 -7.32 -11.67 -15.38
N PHE A 292 -7.09 -12.71 -14.58
CA PHE A 292 -6.07 -13.72 -14.90
C PHE A 292 -6.48 -14.59 -16.09
N ALA A 293 -7.76 -14.93 -16.24
CA ALA A 293 -8.24 -15.67 -17.41
C ALA A 293 -7.95 -14.93 -18.72
N GLU A 294 -8.22 -13.62 -18.78
CA GLU A 294 -7.90 -12.83 -19.97
C GLU A 294 -6.41 -12.58 -20.16
N ILE A 295 -5.62 -12.39 -19.09
CA ILE A 295 -4.16 -12.31 -19.19
C ILE A 295 -3.60 -13.60 -19.81
N ILE A 296 -4.06 -14.76 -19.34
CA ILE A 296 -3.63 -16.07 -19.85
C ILE A 296 -4.04 -16.22 -21.32
N ALA A 297 -5.25 -15.83 -21.69
CA ALA A 297 -5.71 -15.84 -23.08
C ALA A 297 -4.84 -14.94 -23.97
N ASP A 298 -4.50 -13.72 -23.52
CA ASP A 298 -3.61 -12.81 -24.25
C ASP A 298 -2.21 -13.43 -24.42
N MET A 299 -1.68 -14.11 -23.40
CA MET A 299 -0.40 -14.82 -23.47
C MET A 299 -0.44 -15.98 -24.49
N GLN A 300 -1.51 -16.78 -24.49
CA GLN A 300 -1.71 -17.88 -25.44
C GLN A 300 -1.82 -17.38 -26.89
N ASN A 301 -2.39 -16.19 -27.07
CA ASN A 301 -2.49 -15.51 -28.36
C ASN A 301 -1.19 -14.77 -28.75
N ALA A 302 -0.09 -14.96 -28.01
CA ALA A 302 1.20 -14.30 -28.22
C ALA A 302 1.08 -12.76 -28.27
N THR A 303 0.15 -12.20 -27.49
CA THR A 303 0.01 -10.74 -27.35
C THR A 303 1.29 -10.15 -26.76
N PRO A 304 1.79 -9.00 -27.25
CA PRO A 304 3.00 -8.40 -26.70
C PRO A 304 2.89 -8.19 -25.19
N ILE A 305 3.89 -8.66 -24.43
CA ILE A 305 3.93 -8.54 -22.95
C ILE A 305 3.68 -7.10 -22.49
N ALA A 306 4.26 -6.12 -23.19
CA ALA A 306 4.09 -4.72 -22.85
C ALA A 306 2.65 -4.21 -23.04
N ARG A 307 1.89 -4.79 -23.99
CA ARG A 307 0.45 -4.54 -24.15
C ARG A 307 -0.34 -5.15 -22.99
N ILE A 308 -0.01 -6.37 -22.59
CA ILE A 308 -0.66 -7.04 -21.45
C ILE A 308 -0.42 -6.24 -20.17
N ALA A 309 0.82 -5.80 -19.94
CA ALA A 309 1.19 -4.94 -18.82
C ALA A 309 0.40 -3.62 -18.84
N ALA A 310 0.25 -2.97 -20.00
CA ALA A 310 -0.57 -1.77 -20.12
C ALA A 310 -2.04 -2.04 -19.79
N ARG A 311 -2.66 -3.08 -20.36
CA ARG A 311 -4.05 -3.48 -20.05
C ARG A 311 -4.22 -3.77 -18.56
N PHE A 312 -3.27 -4.44 -17.91
CA PHE A 312 -3.31 -4.69 -16.47
C PHE A 312 -3.37 -3.39 -15.65
N HIS A 313 -2.50 -2.41 -15.93
CA HIS A 313 -2.53 -1.10 -15.23
C HIS A 313 -3.87 -0.38 -15.42
N LEU A 314 -4.41 -0.38 -16.65
CA LEU A 314 -5.73 0.19 -16.93
C LEU A 314 -6.85 -0.53 -16.18
N THR A 315 -6.69 -1.84 -15.98
CA THR A 315 -7.67 -2.66 -15.24
C THR A 315 -7.67 -2.32 -13.76
N VAL A 316 -6.50 -2.20 -13.13
CA VAL A 316 -6.42 -1.79 -11.72
C VAL A 316 -7.00 -0.38 -11.52
N ALA A 317 -6.75 0.54 -12.47
CA ALA A 317 -7.39 1.86 -12.44
C ALA A 317 -8.94 1.78 -12.54
N ALA A 318 -9.46 0.91 -13.43
CA ALA A 318 -10.89 0.67 -13.56
C ALA A 318 -11.50 0.03 -12.31
N MET A 319 -10.80 -0.92 -11.68
CA MET A 319 -11.22 -1.51 -10.40
C MET A 319 -11.39 -0.43 -9.32
N ILE A 320 -10.44 0.51 -9.22
CA ILE A 320 -10.53 1.64 -8.27
C ILE A 320 -11.78 2.49 -8.57
N ALA A 321 -11.97 2.89 -9.82
CA ALA A 321 -13.10 3.73 -10.22
C ALA A 321 -14.45 3.07 -9.92
N THR A 322 -14.63 1.82 -10.38
CA THR A 322 -15.87 1.05 -10.17
C THR A 322 -16.16 0.82 -8.68
N MET A 323 -15.13 0.53 -7.88
CA MET A 323 -15.29 0.41 -6.42
C MET A 323 -15.73 1.73 -5.79
N CYS A 324 -15.08 2.84 -6.13
CA CYS A 324 -15.44 4.16 -5.60
C CYS A 324 -16.87 4.57 -5.98
N GLU A 325 -17.31 4.26 -7.20
CA GLU A 325 -18.69 4.48 -7.65
C GLU A 325 -19.70 3.75 -6.78
N ARG A 326 -19.51 2.44 -6.55
CA ARG A 326 -20.37 1.63 -5.65
C ARG A 326 -20.37 2.18 -4.23
N LEU A 327 -19.20 2.59 -3.72
CA LEU A 327 -19.09 3.17 -2.37
C LEU A 327 -19.78 4.52 -2.27
N ARG A 328 -19.69 5.39 -3.28
CA ARG A 328 -20.42 6.67 -3.33
C ARG A 328 -21.93 6.46 -3.33
N GLU A 329 -22.41 5.45 -4.04
CA GLU A 329 -23.84 5.11 -4.06
C GLU A 329 -24.36 4.72 -2.68
N HIS A 330 -23.53 4.13 -1.82
CA HIS A 330 -23.94 3.76 -0.47
C HIS A 330 -23.71 4.89 0.54
N PHE A 331 -22.50 5.45 0.56
CA PHE A 331 -22.05 6.39 1.60
C PHE A 331 -22.28 7.86 1.27
N ARG A 332 -22.63 8.20 0.02
CA ARG A 332 -22.82 9.59 -0.46
C ARG A 332 -21.57 10.47 -0.34
N ILE A 333 -20.39 9.86 -0.42
CA ILE A 333 -19.10 10.56 -0.34
C ILE A 333 -18.55 10.80 -1.76
N GLY A 334 -18.26 12.06 -2.08
CA GLY A 334 -17.72 12.50 -3.38
C GLY A 334 -16.20 12.70 -3.40
N GLN A 335 -15.53 12.57 -2.26
CA GLN A 335 -14.08 12.75 -2.11
C GLN A 335 -13.37 11.40 -2.00
N VAL A 336 -12.30 11.23 -2.77
CA VAL A 336 -11.49 10.00 -2.79
C VAL A 336 -10.03 10.33 -2.51
N ALA A 337 -9.47 9.78 -1.44
CA ALA A 337 -8.06 9.88 -1.11
C ALA A 337 -7.29 8.66 -1.62
N LEU A 338 -6.27 8.87 -2.45
CA LEU A 338 -5.39 7.82 -2.95
C LEU A 338 -4.03 7.89 -2.23
N SER A 339 -3.66 6.84 -1.51
CA SER A 339 -2.37 6.77 -0.79
C SER A 339 -1.85 5.33 -0.71
N GLY A 340 -0.60 5.16 -0.29
CA GLY A 340 0.11 3.88 -0.27
C GLY A 340 1.12 3.75 -1.42
N GLY A 341 2.16 2.94 -1.19
CA GLY A 341 3.34 2.86 -2.04
C GLY A 341 3.07 2.48 -3.50
N VAL A 342 1.95 1.80 -3.80
CA VAL A 342 1.57 1.40 -5.16
C VAL A 342 1.23 2.61 -6.03
N PHE A 343 0.72 3.71 -5.47
CA PHE A 343 0.41 4.92 -6.24
C PHE A 343 1.66 5.73 -6.66
N GLN A 344 2.86 5.31 -6.27
CA GLN A 344 4.10 5.76 -6.91
C GLN A 344 4.13 5.34 -8.39
N ASN A 345 3.39 4.28 -8.75
CA ASN A 345 3.19 3.90 -10.13
C ASN A 345 2.43 5.00 -10.88
N ARG A 346 3.16 5.77 -11.68
CA ARG A 346 2.66 6.96 -12.35
C ARG A 346 1.54 6.61 -13.33
N LEU A 347 1.72 5.54 -14.11
CA LEU A 347 0.72 5.08 -15.08
C LEU A 347 -0.61 4.76 -14.38
N LEU A 348 -0.58 3.92 -13.34
CA LEU A 348 -1.77 3.59 -12.55
C LEU A 348 -2.41 4.86 -11.96
N ARG A 349 -1.63 5.70 -11.29
CA ARG A 349 -2.12 6.91 -10.63
C ARG A 349 -2.81 7.85 -11.62
N GLU A 350 -2.17 8.16 -12.75
CA GLU A 350 -2.74 9.08 -13.75
C GLU A 350 -4.03 8.54 -14.38
N HIS A 351 -4.13 7.23 -14.59
CA HIS A 351 -5.35 6.63 -15.11
C HIS A 351 -6.45 6.56 -14.05
N ALA A 352 -6.13 6.20 -12.80
CA ALA A 352 -7.10 6.17 -11.70
C ALA A 352 -7.68 7.57 -11.43
N VAL A 353 -6.82 8.60 -11.32
CA VAL A 353 -7.24 10.00 -11.14
C VAL A 353 -8.17 10.44 -12.28
N ARG A 354 -7.79 10.18 -13.54
CA ARG A 354 -8.62 10.57 -14.69
C ARG A 354 -9.99 9.90 -14.67
N GLN A 355 -10.05 8.59 -14.43
CA GLN A 355 -11.32 7.86 -14.40
C GLN A 355 -12.22 8.32 -13.24
N LEU A 356 -11.65 8.52 -12.04
CA LEU A 356 -12.40 9.04 -10.90
C LEU A 356 -12.95 10.46 -11.16
N GLN A 357 -12.14 11.35 -11.75
CA GLN A 357 -12.60 12.70 -12.10
C GLN A 357 -13.69 12.69 -13.17
N GLN A 358 -13.59 11.80 -14.17
CA GLN A 358 -14.65 11.58 -15.16
C GLN A 358 -15.94 11.05 -14.51
N GLY A 359 -15.80 10.22 -13.47
CA GLY A 359 -16.90 9.78 -12.61
C GLY A 359 -17.45 10.86 -11.67
N GLY A 360 -16.90 12.08 -11.66
CA GLY A 360 -17.35 13.20 -10.85
C GLY A 360 -16.82 13.22 -9.41
N PHE A 361 -15.73 12.52 -9.13
CA PHE A 361 -15.08 12.56 -7.82
C PHE A 361 -14.09 13.72 -7.70
N GLU A 362 -13.98 14.27 -6.49
CA GLU A 362 -12.83 15.07 -6.08
C GLU A 362 -11.73 14.11 -5.60
N VAL A 363 -10.58 14.11 -6.28
CA VAL A 363 -9.49 13.17 -5.98
C VAL A 363 -8.38 13.88 -5.22
N LEU A 364 -8.01 13.32 -4.07
CA LEU A 364 -6.99 13.81 -3.17
C LEU A 364 -5.73 12.93 -3.30
N LEU A 365 -4.60 13.58 -3.53
CA LEU A 365 -3.27 13.00 -3.48
C LEU A 365 -2.44 13.80 -2.46
N PRO A 366 -1.49 13.19 -1.74
CA PRO A 366 -0.51 13.94 -0.97
C PRO A 366 0.16 15.03 -1.82
N ARG A 367 0.28 16.24 -1.27
CA ARG A 367 0.84 17.43 -1.93
C ARG A 367 2.29 17.67 -1.52
N ARG A 368 2.57 17.61 -0.22
CA ARG A 368 3.88 17.83 0.41
C ARG A 368 4.49 16.54 0.92
N LEU A 369 3.66 15.55 1.23
CA LEU A 369 4.09 14.25 1.74
C LEU A 369 4.32 13.23 0.62
N PRO A 370 5.19 12.22 0.82
CA PRO A 370 5.30 11.11 -0.12
C PRO A 370 4.03 10.24 -0.13
N LEU A 371 3.86 9.45 -1.19
CA LEU A 371 2.79 8.44 -1.29
C LEU A 371 3.10 7.14 -0.53
N HIS A 372 4.37 6.89 -0.24
CA HIS A 372 4.85 5.70 0.47
C HIS A 372 4.97 5.94 1.97
N ASP A 373 5.44 4.93 2.70
CA ASP A 373 5.55 4.85 4.17
C ASP A 373 6.24 6.01 4.89
N GLY A 374 6.95 6.87 4.15
CA GLY A 374 7.55 8.08 4.71
C GLY A 374 6.51 9.11 5.18
N ASN A 375 5.23 8.94 4.84
CA ASN A 375 4.13 9.77 5.32
C ASN A 375 3.44 9.20 6.58
N ILE A 376 3.73 7.94 6.96
CA ILE A 376 2.96 7.22 7.98
C ILE A 376 3.07 7.92 9.33
N SER A 377 4.24 8.41 9.70
CA SER A 377 4.43 9.14 10.96
C SER A 377 3.60 10.42 11.03
N PHE A 378 3.41 11.13 9.92
CA PHE A 378 2.52 12.30 9.89
C PHE A 378 1.06 11.88 10.10
N GLY A 379 0.60 10.84 9.40
CA GLY A 379 -0.75 10.29 9.59
C GLY A 379 -1.01 9.80 11.01
N GLN A 380 -0.05 9.08 11.60
CA GLN A 380 -0.07 8.64 12.99
C GLN A 380 -0.19 9.82 13.97
N ALA A 381 0.57 10.90 13.76
CA ALA A 381 0.49 12.09 14.58
C ALA A 381 -0.89 12.75 14.50
N VAL A 382 -1.44 12.88 13.28
CA VAL A 382 -2.79 13.41 13.04
C VAL A 382 -3.84 12.59 13.79
N ILE A 383 -3.81 11.26 13.67
CA ILE A 383 -4.78 10.37 14.32
C ILE A 383 -4.66 10.43 15.84
N ALA A 384 -3.44 10.40 16.36
CA ALA A 384 -3.19 10.55 17.78
C ALA A 384 -3.71 11.88 18.33
N ALA A 385 -3.47 12.99 17.62
CA ALA A 385 -3.97 14.32 17.97
C ALA A 385 -5.50 14.39 17.93
N ALA A 386 -6.14 13.77 16.93
CA ALA A 386 -7.59 13.74 16.80
C ALA A 386 -8.27 12.97 17.96
N ASN A 387 -7.61 11.93 18.46
CA ASN A 387 -8.08 11.10 19.57
C ASN A 387 -7.90 11.77 20.94
N ILE A 388 -6.82 12.52 21.16
CA ILE A 388 -6.61 13.25 22.43
C ILE A 388 -7.43 14.54 22.52
N ASN A 389 -7.63 15.27 21.41
CA ASN A 389 -8.41 16.51 21.40
C ASN A 389 -9.93 16.28 21.41
N GLY A 390 -10.36 15.02 21.27
CA GLY A 390 -11.76 14.60 21.41
C GLY A 390 -12.10 13.97 22.77
N ALA A 391 -11.14 13.90 23.69
CA ALA A 391 -11.30 13.29 25.02
C ALA A 391 -11.85 14.27 26.07
#